data_AF-A0A4P9XM53-F1
#
_entry.id   AF-A0A4P9XM53-F1
#
_cell.length_a   1.000
_cell.length_b   1.000
_cell.length_c   1.000
_cell.angle_alpha   90.00
_cell.angle_beta   90.00
_cell.angle_gamma   90.00
#
_symmetry.space_group_name_H-M   'P 1'
#
loop_
_entity.id
_entity.type
_entity.pdbx_description
1 polymer ?
#
loop_
_entity_poly.entity_id
_entity_poly.type
_entity_poly.pdbx_seq_one_letter_code
_entity_poly.pdbx_strand_id
1 'polypeptide(L)'
;MVNDEAEVRSKAVSCETLFRSLDDASRPRNAGFISLIVANLKQAFENLRMASYDTLYGIATYRWGREAIGGHGGCVTFLLDRNVDPSYHGKQKKYNIVRRLAEAPDAEQTIERRNLDRLRRYVQEGAFYKETEAAVALESAT
;
A
#
# COMPACT_ATOMS: atom_id res chain seq x y z
N MET A 1 17.37 24.37 9.63
CA MET A 1 16.45 23.52 10.40
C MET A 1 15.02 24.07 10.45
N VAL A 2 14.77 25.35 10.79
CA VAL A 2 13.38 25.89 10.83
C VAL A 2 12.73 26.03 9.44
N ASN A 3 13.50 26.37 8.40
CA ASN A 3 12.97 26.52 7.03
C ASN A 3 12.53 25.18 6.40
N ASP A 4 13.19 24.07 6.73
CA ASP A 4 12.87 22.76 6.15
C ASP A 4 11.55 22.21 6.68
N GLU A 5 11.27 22.36 7.98
CA GLU A 5 10.02 21.88 8.58
C GLU A 5 8.80 22.65 8.07
N ALA A 6 8.92 23.97 7.89
CA ALA A 6 7.86 24.81 7.34
C ALA A 6 7.55 24.44 5.88
N GLU A 7 8.58 24.16 5.07
CA GLU A 7 8.42 23.73 3.68
C GLU A 7 7.79 22.33 3.58
N VAL A 8 8.24 21.38 4.39
CA VAL A 8 7.66 20.03 4.45
C VAL A 8 6.19 20.09 4.84
N ARG A 9 5.83 20.93 5.82
CA ARG A 9 4.43 21.13 6.22
C ARG A 9 3.59 21.74 5.11
N SER A 10 4.12 22.74 4.40
CA SER A 10 3.44 23.37 3.26
C SER A 10 3.18 22.37 2.13
N LYS A 11 4.18 21.57 1.75
CA LYS A 11 4.05 20.50 0.76
C LYS A 11 3.00 19.47 1.16
N ALA A 12 3.00 19.04 2.42
CA ALA A 12 2.01 18.09 2.95
C ALA A 12 0.57 18.59 2.79
N VAL A 13 0.31 19.87 3.11
CA VAL A 13 -1.01 20.50 2.96
C VAL A 13 -1.44 20.59 1.50
N SER A 14 -0.52 20.98 0.60
CA SER A 14 -0.81 21.06 -0.83
C SER A 14 -1.14 19.68 -1.41
N CYS A 15 -0.38 18.65 -1.05
CA CYS A 15 -0.64 17.28 -1.50
C CYS A 15 -1.97 16.74 -0.95
N GLU A 16 -2.31 17.06 0.30
CA GLU A 16 -3.59 16.67 0.90
C GLU A 16 -4.77 17.30 0.17
N THR A 17 -4.67 18.59 -0.17
CA THR A 17 -5.74 19.31 -0.87
C THR A 17 -5.97 18.73 -2.26
N LEU A 18 -4.88 18.44 -3.00
CA LEU A 18 -4.97 17.76 -4.28
C LEU A 18 -5.58 16.36 -4.13
N PHE A 19 -5.15 15.59 -3.14
CA PHE A 19 -5.71 14.26 -2.86
C PHE A 19 -7.21 14.32 -2.60
N ARG A 20 -7.67 15.23 -1.75
CA ARG A 20 -9.11 15.39 -1.44
C ARG A 20 -9.92 15.75 -2.68
N SER A 21 -9.41 16.67 -3.51
CA SER A 21 -10.05 17.03 -4.77
C SER A 21 -10.17 15.83 -5.73
N LEU A 22 -9.12 15.01 -5.83
CA LEU A 22 -9.13 13.79 -6.64
C LEU A 22 -10.06 12.72 -6.04
N ASP A 23 -10.10 12.59 -4.72
CA ASP A 23 -10.98 11.66 -4.01
C ASP A 23 -12.45 11.97 -4.30
N ASP A 24 -12.84 13.23 -4.13
CA ASP A 24 -14.20 13.70 -4.42
C ASP A 24 -14.57 13.54 -5.91
N ALA A 25 -13.66 13.88 -6.82
CA ALA A 25 -13.88 13.70 -8.25
C ALA A 25 -13.98 12.22 -8.68
N SER A 26 -13.39 11.30 -7.90
CA SER A 26 -13.40 9.86 -8.18
C SER A 26 -14.65 9.15 -7.65
N ARG A 27 -15.29 9.70 -6.59
CA ARG A 27 -16.46 9.10 -5.91
C ARG A 27 -17.64 8.69 -6.81
N PRO A 28 -18.00 9.44 -7.87
CA PRO A 28 -19.14 9.05 -8.71
C PRO A 28 -18.92 7.74 -9.49
N ARG A 29 -17.66 7.39 -9.77
CA ARG A 29 -17.30 6.20 -10.58
C ARG A 29 -16.63 5.09 -9.77
N ASN A 30 -15.98 5.46 -8.67
CA ASN A 30 -15.22 4.58 -7.78
C ASN A 30 -15.51 4.98 -6.34
N ALA A 31 -15.30 4.12 -5.35
CA ALA A 31 -15.53 4.47 -3.94
C ALA A 31 -14.48 5.46 -3.34
N GLY A 32 -13.87 6.32 -4.17
CA GLY A 32 -12.79 7.25 -3.83
C GLY A 32 -11.56 7.05 -4.70
N PHE A 33 -10.58 7.94 -4.54
CA PHE A 33 -9.33 7.92 -5.31
C PHE A 33 -8.44 6.74 -4.93
N ILE A 34 -8.42 6.33 -3.65
CA ILE A 34 -7.72 5.10 -3.24
C ILE A 34 -8.32 3.88 -3.94
N SER A 35 -9.65 3.80 -4.06
CA SER A 35 -10.30 2.70 -4.77
C SER A 35 -9.92 2.67 -6.26
N LEU A 36 -9.85 3.85 -6.91
CA LEU A 36 -9.38 3.98 -8.29
C LEU A 36 -7.93 3.49 -8.44
N ILE A 37 -7.03 3.89 -7.53
CA ILE A 37 -5.64 3.42 -7.52
C ILE A 37 -5.61 1.89 -7.39
N VAL A 38 -6.35 1.31 -6.44
CA VAL A 38 -6.42 -0.15 -6.26
C VAL A 38 -6.98 -0.86 -7.50
N ALA A 39 -7.95 -0.27 -8.20
CA ALA A 39 -8.46 -0.81 -9.46
C ALA A 39 -7.39 -0.80 -10.57
N ASN A 40 -6.59 0.28 -10.65
CA ASN A 40 -5.50 0.40 -11.61
C ASN A 40 -4.35 -0.59 -11.33
N LEU A 41 -4.08 -0.89 -10.05
CA LEU A 41 -3.09 -1.89 -9.63
C LEU A 41 -3.45 -3.32 -10.06
N LYS A 42 -4.70 -3.59 -10.42
CA LYS A 42 -5.16 -4.91 -10.90
C LYS A 42 -5.15 -5.04 -12.43
N GLN A 43 -4.80 -3.98 -13.17
CA GLN A 43 -4.84 -3.97 -14.63
C GLN A 43 -3.63 -4.71 -15.24
N ALA A 44 -3.79 -5.26 -16.44
CA ALA A 44 -2.71 -5.97 -17.15
C ALA A 44 -1.55 -5.04 -17.58
N PHE A 45 -1.81 -3.74 -17.72
CA PHE A 45 -0.82 -2.75 -18.17
C PHE A 45 0.18 -2.40 -17.06
N GLU A 46 1.43 -2.84 -17.21
CA GLU A 46 2.48 -2.65 -16.19
C GLU A 46 2.75 -1.17 -15.89
N ASN A 47 2.86 -0.31 -16.90
CA ASN A 47 3.12 1.12 -16.70
C ASN A 47 2.05 1.78 -15.81
N LEU A 48 0.77 1.39 -16.00
CA LEU A 48 -0.33 1.89 -15.18
C LEU A 48 -0.24 1.38 -13.74
N ARG A 49 0.10 0.10 -13.54
CA ARG A 49 0.35 -0.45 -12.20
C ARG A 49 1.51 0.26 -11.51
N MET A 50 2.63 0.48 -12.20
CA MET A 50 3.82 1.13 -11.63
C MET A 50 3.52 2.56 -11.20
N ALA A 51 2.86 3.35 -12.05
CA ALA A 51 2.43 4.71 -11.72
C ALA A 51 1.46 4.73 -10.53
N SER A 52 0.57 3.73 -10.45
CA SER A 52 -0.37 3.59 -9.33
C SER A 52 0.34 3.24 -8.02
N TYR A 53 1.37 2.37 -8.06
CA TYR A 53 2.20 2.08 -6.90
C TYR A 53 2.98 3.32 -6.44
N ASP A 54 3.58 4.07 -7.36
CA ASP A 54 4.34 5.28 -7.02
C ASP A 54 3.43 6.36 -6.42
N THR A 55 2.22 6.50 -6.96
CA THR A 55 1.20 7.40 -6.41
C THR A 55 0.82 6.99 -4.99
N LEU A 56 0.55 5.70 -4.77
CA LEU A 56 0.19 5.18 -3.44
C LEU A 56 1.34 5.31 -2.43
N TYR A 57 2.58 5.12 -2.88
CA TYR A 57 3.78 5.35 -2.07
C TYR A 57 3.93 6.82 -1.66
N GLY A 58 3.68 7.74 -2.59
CA GLY A 58 3.64 9.17 -2.34
C GLY A 58 2.60 9.53 -1.27
N ILE A 59 1.39 9.00 -1.39
CA ILE A 59 0.32 9.18 -0.39
C ILE A 59 0.77 8.64 0.99
N ALA A 60 1.30 7.42 1.05
CA ALA A 60 1.75 6.79 2.29
C ALA A 60 2.91 7.53 3.01
N THR A 61 3.56 8.49 2.34
CA THR A 61 4.59 9.33 2.95
C THR A 61 4.02 10.29 3.99
N TYR A 62 2.78 10.71 3.83
CA TYR A 62 2.12 11.63 4.73
C TYR A 62 1.21 10.90 5.72
N ARG A 63 1.09 11.44 6.94
CA ARG A 63 0.20 10.89 7.97
C ARG A 63 -1.24 10.77 7.48
N TRP A 64 -1.80 11.85 6.94
CA TRP A 64 -3.17 11.86 6.39
C TRP A 64 -3.35 10.80 5.30
N GLY A 65 -2.30 10.51 4.54
CA GLY A 65 -2.33 9.51 3.48
C GLY A 65 -2.31 8.08 4.04
N ARG A 66 -1.56 7.84 5.13
CA ARG A 66 -1.62 6.57 5.86
C ARG A 66 -3.00 6.35 6.50
N GLU A 67 -3.60 7.39 7.07
CA GLU A 67 -4.99 7.35 7.57
C GLU A 67 -5.98 7.03 6.45
N ALA A 68 -5.85 7.65 5.27
CA ALA A 68 -6.69 7.36 4.11
C ALA A 68 -6.53 5.93 3.59
N ILE A 69 -5.30 5.41 3.57
CA ILE A 69 -5.00 4.02 3.17
C ILE A 69 -5.57 3.03 4.18
N GLY A 70 -5.35 3.28 5.48
CA GLY A 70 -5.83 2.43 6.57
C GLY A 70 -7.35 2.40 6.71
N GLY A 71 -8.01 3.54 6.47
CA GLY A 71 -9.46 3.67 6.48
C GLY A 71 -10.16 3.09 5.24
N HIS A 72 -9.42 2.83 4.15
CA HIS A 72 -10.02 2.24 2.94
C HIS A 72 -10.20 0.72 3.08
N GLY A 73 -11.45 0.25 2.97
CA GLY A 73 -11.89 -1.14 3.24
C GLY A 73 -11.34 -2.27 2.35
N GLY A 74 -10.27 -2.04 1.60
CA GLY A 74 -9.60 -3.08 0.80
C GLY A 74 -8.17 -2.76 0.35
N CYS A 75 -7.61 -1.61 0.71
CA CYS A 75 -6.28 -1.22 0.22
C CYS A 75 -5.20 -2.03 0.94
N VAL A 76 -5.26 -2.05 2.28
CA VAL A 76 -4.31 -2.82 3.09
C VAL A 76 -4.41 -4.33 2.81
N THR A 77 -5.63 -4.86 2.65
CA THR A 77 -5.85 -6.26 2.26
C THR A 77 -5.20 -6.58 0.92
N PHE A 78 -5.34 -5.69 -0.08
CA PHE A 78 -4.69 -5.84 -1.37
C PHE A 78 -3.15 -5.83 -1.26
N LEU A 79 -2.59 -4.93 -0.46
CA LEU A 79 -1.13 -4.83 -0.26
C LEU A 79 -0.55 -6.09 0.41
N LEU A 80 -1.32 -6.70 1.32
CA LEU A 80 -0.96 -7.93 2.03
C LEU A 80 -1.06 -9.19 1.18
N ASP A 81 -1.83 -9.16 0.09
CA ASP A 81 -1.94 -10.31 -0.83
C ASP A 81 -0.64 -10.45 -1.64
N ARG A 82 0.08 -11.56 -1.48
CA ARG A 82 1.36 -11.82 -2.16
C ARG A 82 1.22 -12.22 -3.63
N ASN A 83 0.02 -12.57 -4.09
CA ASN A 83 -0.23 -13.15 -5.41
C ASN A 83 -0.67 -12.14 -6.48
N VAL A 84 -0.87 -10.86 -6.11
CA VAL A 84 -1.51 -9.86 -7.01
C VAL A 84 -0.62 -9.26 -8.09
N ASP A 85 0.71 -9.23 -7.94
CA ASP A 85 1.59 -8.68 -8.99
C ASP A 85 2.65 -9.72 -9.40
N PRO A 86 2.66 -10.15 -10.68
CA PRO A 86 3.60 -11.15 -11.16
C PRO A 86 5.00 -10.57 -11.44
N SER A 87 5.11 -9.26 -11.65
CA SER A 87 6.36 -8.60 -12.05
C SER A 87 7.34 -8.42 -10.89
N TYR A 88 8.63 -8.44 -11.20
CA TYR A 88 9.67 -8.13 -10.21
C TYR A 88 9.52 -6.71 -9.65
N HIS A 89 9.30 -5.74 -10.53
CA HIS A 89 9.17 -4.32 -10.15
C HIS A 89 7.92 -4.06 -9.31
N GLY A 90 6.78 -4.63 -9.65
CA GLY A 90 5.55 -4.49 -8.88
C GLY A 90 5.67 -5.08 -7.47
N LYS A 91 6.28 -6.26 -7.34
CA LYS A 91 6.57 -6.85 -6.02
C LYS A 91 7.45 -5.94 -5.17
N GLN A 92 8.50 -5.36 -5.75
CA GLN A 92 9.40 -4.45 -5.04
C GLN A 92 8.70 -3.14 -4.63
N LYS A 93 7.93 -2.52 -5.53
CA LYS A 93 7.19 -1.28 -5.20
C LYS A 93 6.12 -1.52 -4.13
N LYS A 94 5.37 -2.63 -4.24
CA LYS A 94 4.40 -3.03 -3.22
C LYS A 94 5.07 -3.24 -1.86
N TYR A 95 6.20 -3.94 -1.82
CA TYR A 95 6.99 -4.10 -0.59
C TYR A 95 7.41 -2.77 0.02
N ASN A 96 7.86 -1.82 -0.81
CA ASN A 96 8.27 -0.49 -0.32
C ASN A 96 7.09 0.26 0.33
N ILE A 97 5.87 0.13 -0.19
CA ILE A 97 4.66 0.71 0.41
C ILE A 97 4.34 0.00 1.72
N VAL A 98 4.31 -1.33 1.72
CA VAL A 98 4.05 -2.15 2.92
C VAL A 98 5.02 -1.80 4.04
N ARG A 99 6.31 -1.70 3.72
CA ARG A 99 7.36 -1.30 4.65
C ARG A 99 7.12 0.10 5.20
N ARG A 100 6.81 1.06 4.34
CA ARG A 100 6.51 2.44 4.74
C ARG A 100 5.32 2.54 5.70
N LEU A 101 4.28 1.72 5.49
CA LEU A 101 3.13 1.67 6.40
C LEU A 101 3.49 1.00 7.74
N ALA A 102 4.25 -0.11 7.70
CA ALA A 102 4.60 -0.89 8.89
C ALA A 102 5.59 -0.19 9.83
N GLU A 103 6.55 0.54 9.25
CA GLU A 103 7.66 1.21 9.96
C GLU A 103 7.35 2.68 10.26
N ALA A 104 6.17 3.19 9.90
CA ALA A 104 5.80 4.57 10.21
C ALA A 104 5.76 4.80 11.73
N PRO A 105 6.25 5.95 12.23
CA PRO A 105 6.22 6.26 13.66
C PRO A 105 4.80 6.33 14.22
N ASP A 106 3.81 6.53 13.35
CA ASP A 106 2.40 6.58 13.67
C ASP A 106 1.58 5.39 13.12
N ALA A 107 2.23 4.27 12.84
CA ALA A 107 1.57 3.10 12.25
C ALA A 107 0.40 2.59 13.11
N GLU A 108 0.55 2.60 14.44
CA GLU A 108 -0.46 2.10 15.38
C GLU A 108 -1.71 2.98 15.46
N GLN A 109 -1.61 4.26 15.10
CA GLN A 109 -2.75 5.18 15.06
C GLN A 109 -3.43 5.22 13.68
N THR A 110 -2.74 4.79 12.63
CA THR A 110 -3.20 4.93 11.24
C THR A 110 -3.65 3.61 10.61
N ILE A 111 -3.17 2.48 11.13
CA ILE A 111 -3.50 1.13 10.62
C ILE A 111 -4.06 0.27 11.74
N GLU A 112 -5.14 -0.46 11.45
CA GLU A 112 -5.71 -1.44 12.38
C GLU A 112 -4.66 -2.47 12.83
N ARG A 113 -4.58 -2.73 14.15
CA ARG A 113 -3.57 -3.60 14.76
C ARG A 113 -3.35 -4.93 14.04
N ARG A 114 -4.43 -5.66 13.71
CA ARG A 114 -4.33 -6.94 13.00
C ARG A 114 -3.65 -6.82 11.64
N ASN A 115 -3.95 -5.75 10.91
CA ASN A 115 -3.32 -5.49 9.62
C ASN A 115 -1.88 -5.03 9.79
N LEU A 116 -1.58 -4.23 10.82
CA LEU A 116 -0.22 -3.80 11.13
C LEU A 116 0.71 -4.97 11.44
N ASP A 117 0.26 -5.94 12.25
CA ASP A 117 1.04 -7.14 12.56
C ASP A 117 1.35 -7.94 11.28
N ARG A 118 0.39 -8.06 10.36
CA ARG A 118 0.58 -8.70 9.06
C ARG A 118 1.52 -7.93 8.15
N LEU A 119 1.46 -6.60 8.15
CA LEU A 119 2.39 -5.77 7.38
C LEU A 119 3.82 -5.92 7.91
N ARG A 120 4.02 -5.91 9.24
CA ARG A 120 5.32 -6.15 9.88
C ARG A 120 5.89 -7.53 9.53
N ARG A 121 5.05 -8.57 9.57
CA ARG A 121 5.43 -9.91 9.10
C ARG A 121 5.81 -9.92 7.62
N TYR A 122 5.03 -9.24 6.78
CA TYR A 122 5.34 -9.11 5.36
C TYR A 122 6.73 -8.50 5.13
N VAL A 123 7.08 -7.46 5.90
CA VAL A 123 8.40 -6.80 5.86
C VAL A 123 9.52 -7.76 6.22
N GLN A 124 9.35 -8.54 7.29
CA GLN A 124 10.32 -9.53 7.77
C GLN A 124 10.57 -10.64 6.74
N GLU A 125 9.51 -11.13 6.11
CA GLU A 125 9.57 -12.17 5.07
C GLU A 125 10.21 -11.65 3.77
N GLY A 126 10.05 -10.36 3.46
CA GLY A 126 10.62 -9.73 2.27
C GLY A 126 9.70 -9.72 1.04
N ALA A 127 10.13 -8.99 0.01
CA ALA A 127 9.32 -8.71 -1.19
C ALA A 127 9.00 -9.94 -2.05
N PHE A 128 9.91 -10.93 -2.06
CA PHE A 128 9.85 -12.09 -2.94
C PHE A 128 9.54 -13.40 -2.21
N TYR A 129 9.24 -13.34 -0.91
CA TYR A 129 8.83 -14.51 -0.16
C TYR A 129 7.56 -15.13 -0.75
N LYS A 130 7.60 -16.45 -0.90
CA LYS A 130 6.47 -17.31 -1.26
C LYS A 130 6.28 -18.27 -0.10
N GLU A 131 5.03 -18.43 0.33
CA GLU A 131 4.70 -19.53 1.24
C GLU A 131 4.97 -20.83 0.49
N THR A 132 5.90 -21.64 1.00
CA THR A 132 6.02 -23.03 0.57
C THR A 132 4.77 -23.74 1.03
N GLU A 133 3.90 -24.11 0.11
CA GLU A 133 2.92 -25.16 0.36
C GLU A 133 3.73 -26.39 0.77
N ALA A 134 3.63 -26.78 2.04
CA ALA A 134 4.13 -28.07 2.47
C ALA A 134 3.31 -29.12 1.70
N ALA A 135 3.88 -29.63 0.61
CA ALA A 135 3.37 -30.80 -0.05
C ALA A 135 3.46 -31.96 0.95
N VAL A 136 2.40 -32.17 1.73
CA VAL A 136 2.19 -33.42 2.43
C VAL A 136 1.81 -34.44 1.35
N ALA A 137 2.81 -34.86 0.58
CA ALA A 137 2.78 -36.15 -0.07
C ALA A 137 2.93 -37.17 1.06
N LEU A 138 1.81 -37.46 1.75
CA LEU A 138 1.71 -38.68 2.52
C LEU A 138 1.76 -39.79 1.46
N GLU A 139 2.96 -40.32 1.24
CA GLU A 139 3.12 -41.65 0.70
C GLU A 139 2.27 -42.58 1.55
N SER A 140 1.06 -42.88 1.11
CA SER A 140 0.43 -44.16 1.40
C SER A 140 1.22 -45.23 0.65
N ALA A 141 2.46 -45.43 1.06
CA ALA A 141 3.19 -46.65 0.84
C ALA A 141 2.78 -47.60 1.98
N THR A 142 2.45 -48.82 1.55
CA THR A 142 2.05 -50.04 2.29
C THR A 142 0.61 -50.11 2.77
#